data_AF-A0A2H5X5U5-F1
#
_entry.id   AF-A0A2H5X5U5-F1
#
_cell.length_a   1.000
_cell.length_b   1.000
_cell.length_c   1.000
_cell.angle_alpha   90.00
_cell.angle_beta   90.00
_cell.angle_gamma   90.00
#
_symmetry.space_group_name_H-M   'P 1'
#
loop_
_entity.id
_entity.type
_entity.pdbx_description
1 polymer ?
#
loop_
_entity_poly.entity_id
_entity_poly.type
_entity_poly.pdbx_seq_one_letter_code
_entity_poly.pdbx_strand_id
1 'polypeptide(L)'
;MSHDLQRSMKNAPIFNSENHLIPDRETRPVPAQHVHTVLWQEAIHGQCATTIWVWERTFDPRSDFAGSIMHRPACAEAVGRVNLLLNRYAREVTALQQTPADVVLVDSVTGKVWDGAAYTDCQSKLYEALSFTGLKVGFISERQLEEGVLPTAPVLFVANQRHLSDRALQTLQNYRGRVVFVGDGHLLTHDEYGQAREHQLAPAARVPFTYGKGSARDLWQSLRKALPEWGLKPRVELQDEAGNPVWGVAWRTAEIGGKVVVNLCNYRQDEMRLRLLRDGKPVRHRAPDGTVWSRGAVTLKSLETALLVVE
;
A
#
# COMPACT_ATOMS: atom_id res chain seq x y z
N MET A 1 -3.49 2.75 0.89
CA MET A 1 -3.72 2.42 2.31
C MET A 1 -5.15 1.98 2.56
N SER A 2 -6.15 2.84 2.31
CA SER A 2 -7.56 2.57 2.65
C SER A 2 -8.13 1.29 2.04
N HIS A 3 -7.79 0.95 0.79
CA HIS A 3 -8.23 -0.32 0.19
C HIS A 3 -7.59 -1.54 0.87
N ASP A 4 -6.28 -1.51 1.16
CA ASP A 4 -5.62 -2.61 1.90
C ASP A 4 -6.19 -2.74 3.33
N LEU A 5 -6.58 -1.63 3.99
CA LEU A 5 -7.31 -1.65 5.26
C LEU A 5 -8.67 -2.35 5.13
N GLN A 6 -9.51 -1.93 4.18
CA GLN A 6 -10.82 -2.55 3.92
C GLN A 6 -10.70 -4.06 3.63
N ARG A 7 -9.75 -4.45 2.77
CA ARG A 7 -9.46 -5.85 2.45
C ARG A 7 -9.02 -6.67 3.67
N SER A 8 -8.35 -6.03 4.62
CA SER A 8 -7.91 -6.67 5.87
C SER A 8 -9.03 -6.83 6.89
N MET A 9 -10.01 -5.94 6.90
CA MET A 9 -11.22 -6.08 7.73
C MET A 9 -12.10 -7.21 7.22
N LYS A 10 -12.25 -7.30 5.90
CA LYS A 10 -12.97 -8.38 5.24
C LYS A 10 -12.39 -8.62 3.87
N ASN A 11 -12.03 -9.88 3.60
CA ASN A 11 -11.57 -10.31 2.28
C ASN A 11 -12.75 -10.39 1.28
N ALA A 12 -13.28 -9.23 0.87
CA ALA A 12 -14.36 -9.07 -0.08
C ALA A 12 -13.99 -8.04 -1.18
N PRO A 13 -14.68 -8.06 -2.33
CA PRO A 13 -14.57 -7.01 -3.34
C PRO A 13 -14.89 -5.63 -2.76
N ILE A 14 -14.10 -4.60 -3.10
CA ILE A 14 -14.39 -3.22 -2.71
C ILE A 14 -15.17 -2.52 -3.82
N PHE A 15 -16.25 -1.83 -3.42
CA PHE A 15 -16.99 -0.92 -4.28
C PHE A 15 -16.84 0.51 -3.76
N ASN A 16 -16.16 1.35 -4.53
CA ASN A 16 -16.12 2.79 -4.27
C ASN A 16 -17.31 3.47 -4.97
N SER A 17 -18.39 3.72 -4.23
CA SER A 17 -19.65 4.26 -4.75
C SER A 17 -19.63 5.76 -5.08
N GLU A 18 -18.54 6.47 -4.75
CA GLU A 18 -18.35 7.88 -5.06
C GLU A 18 -16.85 8.19 -5.16
N ASN A 19 -16.27 7.87 -6.31
CA ASN A 19 -14.83 7.95 -6.50
C ASN A 19 -14.40 9.30 -7.06
N HIS A 20 -13.79 10.08 -6.18
CA HIS A 20 -13.20 11.38 -6.46
C HIS A 20 -11.80 11.23 -7.06
N LEU A 21 -11.73 10.79 -8.33
CA LEU A 21 -10.47 10.69 -9.08
C LEU A 21 -9.82 12.06 -9.33
N ILE A 22 -10.64 13.10 -9.39
CA ILE A 22 -10.27 14.49 -9.61
C ILE A 22 -10.94 15.28 -8.48
N PRO A 23 -10.22 16.16 -7.77
CA PRO A 23 -10.83 16.99 -6.72
C PRO A 23 -11.99 17.84 -7.27
N ASP A 24 -13.01 18.05 -6.45
CA ASP A 24 -14.09 18.98 -6.77
C ASP A 24 -13.55 20.34 -7.17
N ARG A 25 -14.15 20.95 -8.20
CA ARG A 25 -13.79 22.29 -8.69
C ARG A 25 -12.35 22.41 -9.18
N GLU A 26 -11.69 21.32 -9.54
CA GLU A 26 -10.33 21.36 -10.08
C GLU A 26 -10.31 22.08 -11.43
N THR A 27 -9.54 23.16 -11.51
CA THR A 27 -9.38 23.97 -12.72
C THR A 27 -8.06 23.74 -13.43
N ARG A 28 -7.08 23.13 -12.76
CA ARG A 28 -5.78 22.81 -13.36
C ARG A 28 -5.92 21.66 -14.37
N PRO A 29 -5.00 21.58 -15.35
CA PRO A 29 -4.89 20.41 -16.22
C PRO A 29 -4.65 19.14 -15.39
N VAL A 30 -5.46 18.11 -15.64
CA VAL A 30 -5.27 16.77 -15.08
C VAL A 30 -4.88 15.84 -16.22
N PRO A 31 -3.70 15.19 -16.17
CA PRO A 31 -3.29 14.28 -17.23
C PRO A 31 -4.15 13.02 -17.21
N ALA A 32 -4.48 12.49 -18.38
CA ALA A 32 -5.17 11.21 -18.51
C ALA A 32 -4.44 10.05 -17.80
N GLN A 33 -3.11 10.13 -17.73
CA GLN A 33 -2.28 9.17 -16.99
C GLN A 33 -2.62 9.13 -15.50
N HIS A 34 -2.99 10.26 -14.88
CA HIS A 34 -3.45 10.28 -13.48
C HIS A 34 -4.68 9.40 -13.30
N VAL A 35 -5.69 9.56 -14.16
CA VAL A 35 -6.92 8.76 -14.12
C VAL A 35 -6.65 7.28 -14.35
N HIS A 36 -5.80 6.95 -15.33
CA HIS A 36 -5.37 5.57 -15.55
C HIS A 36 -4.75 4.98 -14.29
N THR A 37 -3.77 5.68 -13.70
CA THR A 37 -2.96 5.17 -12.60
C THR A 37 -3.76 5.03 -11.31
N VAL A 38 -4.64 5.98 -10.99
CA VAL A 38 -5.52 5.86 -9.82
C VAL A 38 -6.40 4.63 -9.97
N LEU A 39 -7.18 4.51 -11.06
CA LEU A 39 -8.08 3.36 -11.25
C LEU A 39 -7.33 2.02 -11.28
N TRP A 40 -6.16 1.98 -11.93
CA TRP A 40 -5.32 0.80 -11.96
C TRP A 40 -4.84 0.42 -10.56
N GLN A 41 -4.27 1.36 -9.78
CA GLN A 41 -3.77 1.07 -8.43
C GLN A 41 -4.90 0.76 -7.46
N GLU A 42 -6.05 1.42 -7.53
CA GLU A 42 -7.23 1.06 -6.73
C GLU A 42 -7.63 -0.41 -6.98
N ALA A 43 -7.65 -0.85 -8.24
CA ALA A 43 -7.92 -2.23 -8.57
C ALA A 43 -6.85 -3.18 -8.01
N ILE A 44 -5.57 -2.86 -8.17
CA ILE A 44 -4.46 -3.66 -7.61
C ILE A 44 -4.55 -3.80 -6.08
N HIS A 45 -5.16 -2.84 -5.39
CA HIS A 45 -5.37 -2.86 -3.94
C HIS A 45 -6.73 -3.41 -3.49
N GLY A 46 -7.59 -3.86 -4.41
CA GLY A 46 -8.82 -4.61 -4.08
C GLY A 46 -10.14 -3.98 -4.53
N GLN A 47 -10.11 -2.83 -5.22
CA GLN A 47 -11.30 -2.28 -5.86
C GLN A 47 -11.75 -3.17 -7.02
N CYS A 48 -13.01 -3.58 -7.00
CA CYS A 48 -13.62 -4.39 -8.06
C CYS A 48 -14.76 -3.66 -8.77
N ALA A 49 -15.29 -2.59 -8.16
CA ALA A 49 -16.30 -1.73 -8.76
C ALA A 49 -16.07 -0.28 -8.33
N THR A 50 -16.48 0.67 -9.17
CA THR A 50 -16.47 2.09 -8.80
C THR A 50 -17.50 2.90 -9.59
N THR A 51 -18.12 3.86 -8.91
CA THR A 51 -18.90 4.94 -9.54
C THR A 51 -18.05 6.19 -9.49
N ILE A 52 -17.64 6.69 -10.65
CA ILE A 52 -16.78 7.89 -10.74
C ILE A 52 -17.65 9.13 -10.51
N TRP A 53 -17.23 9.95 -9.55
CA TRP A 53 -17.75 11.30 -9.39
C TRP A 53 -17.13 12.20 -10.46
N VAL A 54 -17.88 12.72 -11.42
CA VAL A 54 -19.30 12.52 -11.73
C VAL A 54 -19.48 12.59 -13.25
N TRP A 55 -20.50 11.93 -13.79
CA TRP A 55 -20.88 12.06 -15.21
C TRP A 55 -21.82 13.25 -15.41
N GLU A 56 -21.35 14.45 -15.07
CA GLU A 56 -22.10 15.69 -15.24
C GLU A 56 -21.17 16.83 -15.64
N ARG A 57 -21.68 17.80 -16.40
CA ARG A 57 -20.91 18.95 -16.89
C ARG A 57 -21.65 20.23 -16.51
N THR A 58 -20.96 21.14 -15.83
CA THR A 58 -21.46 22.48 -15.52
C THR A 58 -20.34 23.50 -15.64
N PHE A 59 -20.71 24.73 -15.99
CA PHE A 59 -19.78 25.86 -16.06
C PHE A 59 -19.96 26.85 -14.90
N ASP A 60 -20.87 26.57 -13.95
CA ASP A 60 -20.95 27.33 -12.69
C ASP A 60 -19.74 26.98 -11.80
N PRO A 61 -18.79 27.90 -11.56
CA PRO A 61 -17.59 27.61 -10.78
C PRO A 61 -17.86 27.32 -9.30
N ARG A 62 -19.08 27.56 -8.80
CA ARG A 62 -19.48 27.25 -7.42
C ARG A 62 -19.99 25.81 -7.25
N SER A 63 -20.39 25.16 -8.33
CA SER A 63 -20.86 23.79 -8.31
C SER A 63 -19.69 22.82 -8.09
N ASP A 64 -19.92 21.76 -7.31
CA ASP A 64 -18.92 20.70 -7.10
C ASP A 64 -18.63 19.91 -8.38
N PHE A 65 -19.54 19.94 -9.36
CA PHE A 65 -19.34 19.30 -10.67
C PHE A 65 -18.46 20.12 -11.62
N ALA A 66 -18.13 21.36 -11.24
CA ALA A 66 -17.27 22.21 -12.05
C ALA A 66 -15.90 21.54 -12.21
N GLY A 67 -15.43 21.41 -13.45
CA GLY A 67 -14.15 20.75 -13.68
C GLY A 67 -14.17 19.26 -13.35
N SER A 68 -15.30 18.57 -13.50
CA SER A 68 -15.37 17.11 -13.47
C SER A 68 -14.67 16.44 -14.67
N ILE A 69 -14.70 15.11 -14.71
CA ILE A 69 -14.17 14.31 -15.82
C ILE A 69 -14.85 14.64 -17.16
N MET A 70 -16.11 15.12 -17.15
CA MET A 70 -16.82 15.51 -18.37
C MET A 70 -16.22 16.74 -19.05
N HIS A 71 -15.34 17.50 -18.40
CA HIS A 71 -14.59 18.60 -19.01
C HIS A 71 -13.29 18.10 -19.69
N ARG A 72 -12.96 16.81 -19.58
CA ARG A 72 -11.64 16.25 -19.92
C ARG A 72 -11.76 14.99 -20.78
N PRO A 73 -11.90 15.13 -22.10
CA PRO A 73 -12.10 13.99 -23.01
C PRO A 73 -11.04 12.89 -22.88
N ALA A 74 -9.76 13.25 -22.77
CA ALA A 74 -8.68 12.28 -22.60
C ALA A 74 -8.75 11.52 -21.26
N CYS A 75 -9.26 12.17 -20.19
CA CYS A 75 -9.50 11.49 -18.92
C CYS A 75 -10.67 10.52 -19.03
N ALA A 76 -11.77 10.90 -19.69
CA ALA A 76 -12.91 10.01 -19.93
C ALA A 76 -12.50 8.78 -20.77
N GLU A 77 -11.67 8.97 -21.80
CA GLU A 77 -11.10 7.87 -22.58
C GLU A 77 -10.22 6.94 -21.72
N ALA A 78 -9.38 7.50 -20.85
CA ALA A 78 -8.50 6.73 -19.96
C ALA A 78 -9.30 5.78 -19.05
N VAL A 79 -10.49 6.20 -18.57
CA VAL A 79 -11.40 5.33 -17.82
C VAL A 79 -11.77 4.09 -18.64
N GLY A 80 -12.18 4.26 -19.91
CA GLY A 80 -12.53 3.14 -20.77
C GLY A 80 -11.34 2.20 -21.00
N ARG A 81 -10.17 2.76 -21.31
CA ARG A 81 -8.95 1.99 -21.61
C ARG A 81 -8.46 1.17 -20.41
N VAL A 82 -8.38 1.78 -19.23
CA VAL A 82 -7.89 1.08 -18.03
C VAL A 82 -8.85 -0.04 -17.63
N ASN A 83 -10.17 0.15 -17.74
CA ASN A 83 -11.14 -0.89 -17.43
C ASN A 83 -11.08 -2.06 -18.42
N LEU A 84 -10.86 -1.81 -19.72
CA LEU A 84 -10.61 -2.88 -20.69
C LEU A 84 -9.33 -3.68 -20.35
N LEU A 85 -8.28 -2.99 -19.88
CA LEU A 85 -7.03 -3.63 -19.47
C LEU A 85 -7.21 -4.47 -18.19
N LEU A 86 -7.91 -3.94 -17.19
CA LEU A 86 -8.26 -4.65 -15.96
C LEU A 86 -9.10 -5.90 -16.25
N ASN A 87 -10.06 -5.81 -17.18
CA ASN A 87 -10.84 -6.97 -17.63
C ASN A 87 -9.95 -8.01 -18.32
N ARG A 88 -9.00 -7.58 -19.15
CA ARG A 88 -8.06 -8.46 -19.83
C ARG A 88 -7.15 -9.19 -18.84
N TYR A 89 -6.67 -8.51 -17.80
CA TYR A 89 -5.74 -9.04 -16.80
C TYR A 89 -6.41 -9.40 -15.46
N ALA A 90 -7.70 -9.74 -15.49
CA ALA A 90 -8.48 -9.96 -14.29
C ALA A 90 -7.90 -11.07 -13.39
N ARG A 91 -7.29 -12.11 -13.97
CA ARG A 91 -6.68 -13.22 -13.21
C ARG A 91 -5.45 -12.76 -12.44
N GLU A 92 -4.57 -12.03 -13.10
CA GLU A 92 -3.34 -11.46 -12.54
C GLU A 92 -3.65 -10.43 -11.45
N VAL A 93 -4.60 -9.52 -11.72
CA VAL A 93 -5.07 -8.53 -10.74
C VAL A 93 -5.69 -9.23 -9.52
N THR A 94 -6.55 -10.23 -9.73
CA THR A 94 -7.14 -11.00 -8.63
C THR A 94 -6.07 -11.72 -7.80
N ALA A 95 -5.05 -12.30 -8.43
CA ALA A 95 -3.94 -12.93 -7.73
C ALA A 95 -3.21 -11.92 -6.82
N LEU A 96 -2.91 -10.72 -7.31
CA LEU A 96 -2.31 -9.62 -6.52
C LEU A 96 -3.21 -9.19 -5.35
N GLN A 97 -4.51 -9.09 -5.58
CA GLN A 97 -5.50 -8.77 -4.53
C GLN A 97 -5.60 -9.86 -3.46
N GLN A 98 -5.40 -11.13 -3.82
CA GLN A 98 -5.57 -12.30 -2.94
C GLN A 98 -4.30 -12.77 -2.23
N THR A 99 -3.10 -12.36 -2.68
CA THR A 99 -1.84 -12.67 -1.98
C THR A 99 -1.97 -12.37 -0.48
N PRO A 100 -1.56 -13.25 0.44
CA PRO A 100 -1.53 -12.91 1.87
C PRO A 100 -0.65 -11.69 2.15
N ALA A 101 -0.93 -10.96 3.23
CA ALA A 101 -0.05 -9.87 3.66
C ALA A 101 1.28 -10.44 4.18
N ASP A 102 2.40 -9.86 3.75
CA ASP A 102 3.73 -10.18 4.25
C ASP A 102 3.99 -9.53 5.61
N VAL A 103 3.35 -8.38 5.85
CA VAL A 103 3.40 -7.62 7.11
C VAL A 103 2.04 -7.01 7.41
N VAL A 104 1.75 -6.80 8.69
CA VAL A 104 0.50 -6.13 9.12
C VAL A 104 0.76 -4.96 10.04
N LEU A 105 -0.08 -3.93 9.94
CA LEU A 105 -0.11 -2.79 10.88
C LEU A 105 -1.34 -2.92 11.78
N VAL A 106 -1.21 -2.57 13.05
CA VAL A 106 -2.38 -2.38 13.91
C VAL A 106 -3.19 -1.20 13.40
N ASP A 107 -4.51 -1.36 13.27
CA ASP A 107 -5.48 -0.28 13.09
C ASP A 107 -6.31 -0.12 14.37
N SER A 108 -5.99 0.92 15.15
CA SER A 108 -6.53 1.13 16.48
C SER A 108 -7.47 2.33 16.54
N VAL A 109 -8.68 2.12 17.06
CA VAL A 109 -9.61 3.21 17.32
C VAL A 109 -9.15 3.96 18.57
N THR A 110 -8.72 3.22 19.59
CA THR A 110 -8.16 3.79 20.82
C THR A 110 -6.95 4.68 20.51
N GLY A 111 -6.05 4.24 19.64
CA GLY A 111 -4.90 5.00 19.18
C GLY A 111 -5.30 6.26 18.40
N LYS A 112 -6.30 6.16 17.51
CA LYS A 112 -6.83 7.34 16.79
C LYS A 112 -7.43 8.38 17.75
N VAL A 113 -8.11 7.94 18.81
CA VAL A 113 -8.77 8.85 19.76
C VAL A 113 -7.76 9.47 20.74
N TRP A 114 -6.91 8.65 21.37
CA TRP A 114 -6.01 9.11 22.43
C TRP A 114 -4.67 9.65 21.91
N ASP A 115 -4.09 8.99 20.91
CA ASP A 115 -2.76 9.37 20.37
C ASP A 115 -2.87 10.29 19.15
N GLY A 116 -4.02 10.28 18.47
CA GLY A 116 -4.38 11.25 17.44
C GLY A 116 -3.37 11.32 16.30
N ALA A 117 -2.95 12.55 15.99
CA ALA A 117 -2.08 12.83 14.85
C ALA A 117 -0.74 12.09 14.92
N ALA A 118 -0.19 11.86 16.11
CA ALA A 118 1.09 11.18 16.28
C ALA A 118 1.02 9.71 15.84
N TYR A 119 -0.10 9.04 16.11
CA TYR A 119 -0.39 7.69 15.65
C TYR A 119 -0.65 7.67 14.13
N THR A 120 -1.56 8.50 13.64
CA THR A 120 -1.98 8.47 12.23
C THR A 120 -0.86 8.90 11.27
N ASP A 121 0.00 9.85 11.66
CA ASP A 121 1.17 10.27 10.89
C ASP A 121 2.19 9.13 10.77
N CYS A 122 2.53 8.47 11.88
CA CYS A 122 3.44 7.33 11.88
C CYS A 122 2.88 6.17 11.05
N GLN A 123 1.61 5.80 11.24
CA GLN A 123 0.98 4.71 10.52
C GLN A 123 0.97 4.96 9.00
N SER A 124 0.63 6.18 8.58
CA SER A 124 0.58 6.55 7.16
C SER A 124 1.97 6.52 6.51
N LYS A 125 2.98 7.10 7.17
CA LYS A 125 4.36 7.11 6.67
C LYS A 125 5.01 5.72 6.68
N LEU A 126 4.66 4.89 7.67
CA LEU A 126 5.10 3.49 7.72
C LEU A 126 4.49 2.70 6.56
N TYR A 127 3.20 2.87 6.30
CA TYR A 127 2.54 2.24 5.15
C TYR A 127 3.18 2.69 3.82
N GLU A 128 3.45 3.99 3.66
CA GLU A 128 4.14 4.52 2.47
C GLU A 128 5.54 3.91 2.32
N ALA A 129 6.31 3.86 3.40
CA ALA A 129 7.64 3.26 3.41
C ALA A 129 7.61 1.79 2.97
N LEU A 130 6.69 1.00 3.53
CA LEU A 130 6.54 -0.42 3.21
C LEU A 130 6.03 -0.64 1.78
N SER A 131 5.22 0.27 1.23
CA SER A 131 4.71 0.20 -0.15
C SER A 131 5.82 0.24 -1.20
N PHE A 132 7.02 0.72 -0.85
CA PHE A 132 8.21 0.74 -1.71
C PHE A 132 9.25 -0.33 -1.31
N THR A 133 8.79 -1.45 -0.75
CA THR A 133 9.65 -2.61 -0.42
C THR A 133 9.30 -3.88 -1.19
N GLY A 134 8.21 -3.88 -1.97
CA GLY A 134 7.72 -5.06 -2.67
C GLY A 134 6.88 -6.02 -1.82
N LEU A 135 6.81 -5.76 -0.51
CA LEU A 135 6.00 -6.51 0.45
C LEU A 135 4.53 -6.08 0.38
N LYS A 136 3.62 -7.03 0.53
CA LYS A 136 2.20 -6.74 0.68
C LYS A 136 1.90 -6.35 2.12
N VAL A 137 1.38 -5.15 2.30
CA VAL A 137 0.97 -4.61 3.59
C VAL A 137 -0.50 -4.90 3.83
N GLY A 138 -0.81 -5.47 4.99
CA GLY A 138 -2.16 -5.63 5.51
C GLY A 138 -2.35 -4.89 6.83
N PHE A 139 -3.53 -5.07 7.41
CA PHE A 139 -3.88 -4.51 8.72
C PHE A 139 -4.50 -5.58 9.61
N ILE A 140 -4.45 -5.35 10.92
CA ILE A 140 -5.31 -6.03 11.88
C ILE A 140 -5.94 -4.96 12.76
N SER A 141 -7.27 -4.97 12.87
CA SER A 141 -7.93 -3.97 13.71
C SER A 141 -7.81 -4.34 15.18
N GLU A 142 -7.84 -3.31 16.03
CA GLU A 142 -7.98 -3.48 17.48
C GLU A 142 -9.19 -4.35 17.83
N ARG A 143 -10.33 -4.17 17.16
CA ARG A 143 -11.50 -5.04 17.33
C ARG A 143 -11.23 -6.51 17.00
N GLN A 144 -10.53 -6.80 15.91
CA GLN A 144 -10.13 -8.18 15.60
C GLN A 144 -9.26 -8.77 16.72
N LEU A 145 -8.32 -7.99 17.25
CA LEU A 145 -7.49 -8.40 18.40
C LEU A 145 -8.34 -8.60 19.67
N GLU A 146 -9.31 -7.74 19.96
CA GLU A 146 -10.24 -7.89 21.10
C GLU A 146 -11.10 -9.15 21.00
N GLU A 147 -11.41 -9.58 19.78
CA GLU A 147 -12.13 -10.82 19.46
C GLU A 147 -11.21 -12.05 19.49
N GLY A 148 -9.92 -11.90 19.81
CA GLY A 148 -8.95 -12.99 19.91
C GLY A 148 -8.32 -13.40 18.58
N VAL A 149 -8.55 -12.65 17.50
CA VAL A 149 -7.95 -12.92 16.20
C VAL A 149 -6.47 -12.59 16.24
N LEU A 150 -5.63 -13.59 15.96
CA LEU A 150 -4.19 -13.39 15.83
C LEU A 150 -3.81 -13.00 14.40
N PRO A 151 -2.81 -12.12 14.22
CA PRO A 151 -2.30 -11.81 12.90
C PRO A 151 -1.63 -13.02 12.23
N THR A 152 -1.81 -13.18 10.93
CA THR A 152 -1.25 -14.30 10.15
C THR A 152 0.09 -14.00 9.51
N ALA A 153 0.41 -12.71 9.30
CA ALA A 153 1.72 -12.30 8.80
C ALA A 153 2.80 -12.59 9.87
N PRO A 154 4.07 -12.79 9.49
CA PRO A 154 5.17 -13.04 10.44
C PRO A 154 5.61 -11.79 11.22
N VAL A 155 5.30 -10.58 10.73
CA VAL A 155 5.68 -9.31 11.37
C VAL A 155 4.45 -8.41 11.50
N LEU A 156 4.24 -7.93 12.73
CA LEU A 156 3.22 -6.94 13.08
C LEU A 156 3.91 -5.65 13.53
N PHE A 157 3.47 -4.52 12.99
CA PHE A 157 3.93 -3.20 13.36
C PHE A 157 2.93 -2.46 14.24
N VAL A 158 3.44 -1.83 15.30
CA VAL A 158 2.72 -0.89 16.16
C VAL A 158 3.28 0.50 15.91
N ALA A 159 2.49 1.36 15.28
CA ALA A 159 2.92 2.67 14.80
C ALA A 159 2.61 3.78 15.81
N ASN A 160 3.61 4.17 16.60
CA ASN A 160 3.59 5.29 17.54
C ASN A 160 2.34 5.31 18.45
N GLN A 161 1.89 4.12 18.83
CA GLN A 161 0.65 3.90 19.56
C GLN A 161 0.95 3.70 21.05
N ARG A 162 0.44 4.58 21.91
CA ARG A 162 0.59 4.46 23.37
C ARG A 162 -0.64 3.82 24.01
N HIS A 163 -1.82 4.00 23.42
CA HIS A 163 -3.08 3.48 23.93
C HIS A 163 -3.61 2.34 23.07
N LEU A 164 -3.96 1.22 23.70
CA LEU A 164 -4.58 0.04 23.08
C LEU A 164 -5.44 -0.63 24.14
N SER A 165 -6.56 -1.25 23.75
CA SER A 165 -7.40 -1.94 24.72
C SER A 165 -6.72 -3.13 25.41
N ASP A 166 -7.09 -3.41 26.65
CA ASP A 166 -6.57 -4.54 27.45
C ASP A 166 -6.73 -5.87 26.70
N ARG A 167 -7.92 -6.07 26.14
CA ARG A 167 -8.26 -7.30 25.41
C ARG A 167 -7.40 -7.46 24.17
N ALA A 168 -7.18 -6.39 23.40
CA ALA A 168 -6.30 -6.45 22.24
C ALA A 168 -4.85 -6.74 22.64
N LEU A 169 -4.36 -6.14 23.73
CA LEU A 169 -3.02 -6.40 24.25
C LEU A 169 -2.84 -7.86 24.68
N GLN A 170 -3.82 -8.44 25.39
CA GLN A 170 -3.82 -9.85 25.79
C GLN A 170 -3.72 -10.79 24.58
N THR A 171 -4.43 -10.49 23.49
CA THR A 171 -4.30 -11.24 22.24
C THR A 171 -2.90 -11.08 21.63
N LEU A 172 -2.35 -9.87 21.59
CA LEU A 172 -0.99 -9.64 21.08
C LEU A 172 0.10 -10.36 21.89
N GLN A 173 -0.08 -10.56 23.19
CA GLN A 173 0.85 -11.35 24.01
C GLN A 173 0.93 -12.82 23.57
N ASN A 174 -0.12 -13.35 22.95
CA ASN A 174 -0.16 -14.71 22.42
C ASN A 174 0.34 -14.82 20.98
N TYR A 175 0.58 -13.69 20.31
CA TYR A 175 1.10 -13.67 18.94
C TYR A 175 2.56 -14.15 18.91
N ARG A 176 2.82 -15.17 18.09
CA ARG A 176 4.13 -15.82 17.97
C ARG A 176 5.05 -15.18 16.94
N GLY A 177 4.53 -14.27 16.12
CA GLY A 177 5.33 -13.51 15.17
C GLY A 177 6.08 -12.36 15.85
N ARG A 178 6.76 -11.56 15.04
CA ARG A 178 7.56 -10.44 15.51
C ARG A 178 6.68 -9.21 15.69
N VAL A 179 6.63 -8.66 16.90
CA VAL A 179 6.05 -7.34 17.15
C VAL A 179 7.15 -6.28 17.05
N VAL A 180 6.97 -5.33 16.14
CA VAL A 180 7.91 -4.23 15.89
C VAL A 180 7.26 -2.91 16.27
N PHE A 181 7.90 -2.17 17.16
CA PHE A 181 7.46 -0.83 17.52
C PHE A 181 8.10 0.19 16.58
N VAL A 182 7.30 1.08 16.01
CA VAL A 182 7.76 2.17 15.14
C VAL A 182 7.37 3.49 15.77
N GLY A 183 8.32 4.25 16.27
CA GLY A 183 8.04 5.42 17.08
C GLY A 183 9.08 5.67 18.16
N ASP A 184 9.01 6.84 18.76
CA ASP A 184 9.83 7.20 19.90
C ASP A 184 9.14 6.83 21.22
N GLY A 185 9.95 6.52 22.24
CA GLY A 185 9.47 6.26 23.60
C GLY A 185 8.82 4.89 23.81
N HIS A 186 8.01 4.80 24.86
CA HIS A 186 7.30 3.58 25.24
C HIS A 186 5.92 3.55 24.58
N LEU A 187 5.67 2.49 23.81
CA LEU A 187 4.40 2.22 23.15
C LEU A 187 3.58 1.22 23.97
N LEU A 188 2.27 1.21 23.77
CA LEU A 188 1.31 0.34 24.49
C LEU A 188 1.42 0.47 26.02
N THR A 189 1.53 1.70 26.49
CA THR A 189 1.71 2.04 27.92
C THR A 189 0.40 2.25 28.66
N HIS A 190 -0.70 2.50 27.95
CA HIS A 190 -2.00 2.82 28.53
C HIS A 190 -3.11 1.93 27.94
N ASP A 191 -4.19 1.79 28.70
CA ASP A 191 -5.43 1.12 28.26
C ASP A 191 -6.38 2.06 27.50
N GLU A 192 -7.55 1.55 27.14
CA GLU A 192 -8.58 2.30 26.44
C GLU A 192 -9.21 3.43 27.26
N TYR A 193 -9.03 3.42 28.58
CA TYR A 193 -9.50 4.44 29.53
C TYR A 193 -8.40 5.42 29.96
N GLY A 194 -7.20 5.32 29.37
CA GLY A 194 -6.06 6.16 29.68
C GLY A 194 -5.37 5.82 30.99
N GLN A 195 -5.61 4.63 31.56
CA GLN A 195 -4.89 4.16 32.75
C GLN A 195 -3.56 3.55 32.36
N ALA A 196 -2.52 3.84 33.15
CA ALA A 196 -1.19 3.29 32.93
C ALA A 196 -1.16 1.78 33.20
N ARG A 197 -0.44 1.05 32.36
CA ARG A 197 -0.28 -0.40 32.47
C ARG A 197 0.91 -0.77 33.34
N GLU A 198 0.69 -1.68 34.28
CA GLU A 198 1.79 -2.31 35.03
C GLU A 198 2.61 -3.25 34.14
N HIS A 199 1.95 -4.00 33.25
CA HIS A 199 2.57 -4.97 32.36
C HIS A 199 2.57 -4.48 30.91
N GLN A 200 3.76 -4.33 30.34
CA GLN A 200 3.95 -3.86 28.96
C GLN A 200 4.40 -4.99 28.05
N LEU A 201 3.94 -4.97 26.80
CA LEU A 201 4.45 -5.86 25.76
C LEU A 201 5.85 -5.39 25.33
N ALA A 202 6.86 -6.24 25.50
CA ALA A 202 8.19 -5.96 24.98
C ALA A 202 8.23 -6.20 23.46
N PRO A 203 8.67 -5.22 22.65
CA PRO A 203 8.81 -5.43 21.22
C PRO A 203 10.03 -6.29 20.91
N ALA A 204 9.96 -7.06 19.84
CA ALA A 204 11.09 -7.82 19.32
C ALA A 204 12.10 -6.95 18.55
N ALA A 205 11.65 -5.81 18.02
CA ALA A 205 12.52 -4.79 17.43
C ALA A 205 11.89 -3.40 17.51
N ARG A 206 12.72 -2.36 17.38
CA ARG A 206 12.30 -0.96 17.34
C ARG A 206 12.84 -0.27 16.09
N VAL A 207 11.99 0.51 15.44
CA VAL A 207 12.36 1.41 14.34
C VAL A 207 12.07 2.84 14.81
N PRO A 208 13.07 3.73 14.87
CA PRO A 208 12.88 5.07 15.38
C PRO A 208 11.95 5.89 14.46
N PHE A 209 11.09 6.70 15.06
CA PHE A 209 10.26 7.65 14.33
C PHE A 209 9.78 8.76 15.26
N THR A 210 10.08 10.00 14.89
CA THR A 210 9.64 11.19 15.63
C THR A 210 8.49 11.87 14.90
N TYR A 211 7.34 12.01 15.57
CA TYR A 211 6.19 12.73 15.02
C TYR A 211 6.56 14.16 14.56
N GLY A 212 6.08 14.55 13.38
CA GLY A 212 6.34 15.87 12.78
C GLY A 212 7.75 16.09 12.24
N LYS A 213 8.69 15.15 12.46
CA LYS A 213 10.08 15.23 11.96
C LYS A 213 10.47 14.07 11.06
N GLY A 214 10.06 12.85 11.40
CA GLY A 214 10.36 11.65 10.63
C GLY A 214 9.60 11.63 9.30
N SER A 215 10.27 11.16 8.25
CA SER A 215 9.67 10.96 6.93
C SER A 215 9.47 9.47 6.62
N ALA A 216 8.57 9.18 5.66
CA ALA A 216 8.42 7.82 5.12
C ALA A 216 9.72 7.29 4.49
N ARG A 217 10.55 8.19 3.93
CA ARG A 217 11.84 7.82 3.34
C ARG A 217 12.86 7.38 4.39
N ASP A 218 12.89 8.02 5.55
CA ASP A 218 13.76 7.62 6.67
C ASP A 218 13.35 6.25 7.23
N LEU A 219 12.03 6.03 7.37
CA LEU A 219 11.48 4.73 7.72
C LEU A 219 11.87 3.67 6.70
N TRP A 220 11.73 3.95 5.41
CA TRP A 220 12.12 3.02 4.35
C TRP A 220 13.60 2.67 4.37
N GLN A 221 14.49 3.64 4.61
CA GLN A 221 15.92 3.36 4.75
C GLN A 221 16.20 2.43 5.93
N SER A 222 15.53 2.65 7.06
CA SER A 222 15.64 1.80 8.25
C SER A 222 15.09 0.39 8.00
N LEU A 223 13.88 0.31 7.42
CA LEU A 223 13.18 -0.95 7.15
C LEU A 223 13.92 -1.79 6.12
N ARG A 224 14.50 -1.19 5.07
CA ARG A 224 15.27 -1.94 4.07
C ARG A 224 16.47 -2.69 4.65
N LYS A 225 17.05 -2.19 5.75
CA LYS A 225 18.12 -2.89 6.47
C LYS A 225 17.56 -3.98 7.37
N ALA A 226 16.45 -3.69 8.07
CA ALA A 226 15.91 -4.56 9.11
C ALA A 226 15.04 -5.73 8.57
N LEU A 227 14.26 -5.52 7.51
CA LEU A 227 13.34 -6.52 6.95
C LEU A 227 14.05 -7.85 6.59
N PRO A 228 15.22 -7.85 5.92
CA PRO A 228 15.95 -9.10 5.64
C PRO A 228 16.39 -9.85 6.90
N GLU A 229 16.78 -9.14 7.96
CA GLU A 229 17.14 -9.72 9.26
C GLU A 229 15.94 -10.38 9.95
N TRP A 230 14.73 -9.98 9.57
CA TRP A 230 13.47 -10.56 10.05
C TRP A 230 12.95 -11.67 9.13
N GLY A 231 13.73 -12.07 8.12
CA GLY A 231 13.35 -13.09 7.15
C GLY A 231 12.35 -12.62 6.09
N LEU A 232 12.11 -11.31 6.00
CA LEU A 232 11.20 -10.73 5.00
C LEU A 232 11.98 -10.30 3.75
N LYS A 233 11.61 -10.87 2.62
CA LYS A 233 12.15 -10.51 1.30
C LYS A 233 11.02 -10.51 0.27
N PRO A 234 10.93 -9.48 -0.59
CA PRO A 234 9.97 -9.51 -1.68
C PRO A 234 10.38 -10.60 -2.67
N ARG A 235 9.40 -11.21 -3.35
CA ARG A 235 9.67 -12.23 -4.39
C ARG A 235 10.46 -11.68 -5.57
N VAL A 236 10.31 -10.39 -5.83
CA VAL A 236 11.05 -9.63 -6.84
C VAL A 236 11.57 -8.36 -6.19
N GLU A 237 12.87 -8.13 -6.30
CA GLU A 237 13.54 -6.92 -5.87
C GLU A 237 13.65 -5.93 -7.02
N LEU A 238 13.60 -4.63 -6.71
CA LEU A 238 13.84 -3.55 -7.67
C LEU A 238 15.13 -2.82 -7.36
N GLN A 239 15.91 -2.59 -8.41
CA GLN A 239 17.09 -1.73 -8.41
C GLN A 239 17.04 -0.75 -9.57
N ASP A 240 17.73 0.38 -9.46
CA ASP A 240 18.00 1.25 -10.60
C ASP A 240 19.14 0.66 -11.48
N GLU A 241 19.50 1.36 -12.56
CA GLU A 241 20.59 0.95 -13.46
C GLU A 241 21.97 0.94 -12.79
N ALA A 242 22.17 1.73 -11.74
CA ALA A 242 23.41 1.76 -10.97
C ALA A 242 23.46 0.67 -9.88
N GLY A 243 22.34 0.02 -9.58
CA GLY A 243 22.23 -1.08 -8.60
C GLY A 243 21.75 -0.60 -7.26
N ASN A 244 21.33 0.65 -7.18
CA ASN A 244 20.80 1.22 -5.97
C ASN A 244 19.34 0.83 -5.77
N PRO A 245 18.90 0.77 -4.52
CA PRO A 245 17.49 0.62 -4.19
C PRO A 245 16.63 1.79 -4.67
N VAL A 246 15.38 1.49 -5.02
CA VAL A 246 14.47 2.45 -5.62
C VAL A 246 13.43 2.95 -4.60
N TRP A 247 13.39 4.26 -4.40
CA TRP A 247 12.33 4.97 -3.67
C TRP A 247 11.32 5.57 -4.65
N GLY A 248 10.03 5.57 -4.30
CA GLY A 248 8.97 6.20 -5.08
C GLY A 248 8.42 5.35 -6.23
N VAL A 249 8.87 4.10 -6.36
CA VAL A 249 8.23 3.10 -7.23
C VAL A 249 7.58 2.07 -6.32
N ALA A 250 6.26 1.93 -6.40
CA ALA A 250 5.56 0.86 -5.70
C ALA A 250 5.52 -0.39 -6.56
N TRP A 251 5.70 -1.54 -5.91
CA TRP A 251 5.50 -2.82 -6.57
C TRP A 251 4.95 -3.84 -5.60
N ARG A 252 4.24 -4.82 -6.15
CA ARG A 252 3.78 -5.99 -5.42
C ARG A 252 3.73 -7.18 -6.35
N THR A 253 3.84 -8.36 -5.76
CA THR A 253 3.94 -9.62 -6.49
C THR A 253 2.86 -10.61 -6.12
N ALA A 254 2.54 -11.50 -7.04
CA ALA A 254 1.69 -12.65 -6.82
C ALA A 254 2.21 -13.84 -7.60
N GLU A 255 1.74 -15.02 -7.25
CA GLU A 255 2.01 -16.24 -7.99
C GLU A 255 0.75 -16.72 -8.68
N ILE A 256 0.86 -17.07 -9.95
CA ILE A 256 -0.22 -17.63 -10.75
C ILE A 256 0.32 -18.73 -11.66
N GLY A 257 -0.15 -19.96 -11.48
CA GLY A 257 0.28 -21.11 -12.28
C GLY A 257 1.80 -21.32 -12.32
N GLY A 258 2.48 -21.13 -11.18
CA GLY A 258 3.93 -21.25 -11.04
C GLY A 258 4.75 -20.08 -11.61
N LYS A 259 4.10 -19.05 -12.16
CA LYS A 259 4.74 -17.82 -12.63
C LYS A 259 4.57 -16.70 -11.63
N VAL A 260 5.53 -15.78 -11.58
CA VAL A 260 5.44 -14.59 -10.74
C VAL A 260 4.91 -13.43 -11.58
N VAL A 261 3.85 -12.80 -11.10
CA VAL A 261 3.31 -11.55 -11.65
C VAL A 261 3.79 -10.39 -10.79
N VAL A 262 4.17 -9.30 -11.42
CA VAL A 262 4.66 -8.07 -10.79
C VAL A 262 3.85 -6.89 -11.31
N ASN A 263 3.17 -6.18 -10.40
CA ASN A 263 2.66 -4.84 -10.68
C ASN A 263 3.72 -3.81 -10.28
N LEU A 264 3.93 -2.81 -11.12
CA LEU A 264 4.84 -1.68 -10.92
C LEU A 264 4.06 -0.37 -11.11
N CYS A 265 4.39 0.65 -10.32
CA CYS A 265 3.87 2.00 -10.46
C CYS A 265 4.93 3.02 -10.09
N ASN A 266 5.28 3.91 -11.02
CA ASN A 266 6.20 5.00 -10.75
C ASN A 266 5.44 6.22 -10.20
N TYR A 267 5.55 6.47 -8.89
CA TYR A 267 4.98 7.66 -8.23
C TYR A 267 5.93 8.87 -8.25
N ARG A 268 7.11 8.75 -8.86
CA ARG A 268 8.02 9.87 -9.02
C ARG A 268 7.58 10.77 -10.17
N GLN A 269 8.13 11.99 -10.19
CA GLN A 269 7.89 12.95 -11.25
C GLN A 269 8.80 12.75 -12.47
N ASP A 270 9.85 11.94 -12.33
CA ASP A 270 10.82 11.61 -13.36
C ASP A 270 10.68 10.16 -13.87
N GLU A 271 11.23 9.91 -15.07
CA GLU A 271 11.32 8.57 -15.64
C GLU A 271 12.30 7.70 -14.86
N MET A 272 11.94 6.43 -14.68
CA MET A 272 12.74 5.44 -13.96
C MET A 272 13.06 4.24 -14.84
N ARG A 273 14.33 3.83 -14.85
CA ARG A 273 14.80 2.59 -15.49
C ARG A 273 15.13 1.56 -14.41
N LEU A 274 14.35 0.49 -14.38
CA LEU A 274 14.29 -0.46 -13.26
C LEU A 274 14.79 -1.84 -13.67
N ARG A 275 15.70 -2.41 -12.89
CA ARG A 275 16.09 -3.81 -12.97
C ARG A 275 15.27 -4.62 -11.98
N LEU A 276 14.66 -5.70 -12.47
CA LEU A 276 13.93 -6.66 -11.66
C LEU A 276 14.87 -7.83 -11.35
N LEU A 277 14.96 -8.20 -10.08
CA LEU A 277 15.79 -9.31 -9.63
C LEU A 277 14.96 -10.33 -8.85
N ARG A 278 15.28 -11.61 -9.01
CA ARG A 278 14.77 -12.70 -8.20
C ARG A 278 15.96 -13.50 -7.69
N ASP A 279 16.03 -13.70 -6.37
CA ASP A 279 17.17 -14.36 -5.71
C ASP A 279 18.53 -13.74 -6.11
N GLY A 280 18.57 -12.41 -6.21
CA GLY A 280 19.75 -11.63 -6.61
C GLY A 280 20.13 -11.71 -8.09
N LYS A 281 19.34 -12.37 -8.94
CA LYS A 281 19.63 -12.53 -10.37
C LYS A 281 18.62 -11.73 -11.23
N PRO A 282 19.07 -11.05 -12.31
CA PRO A 282 18.16 -10.40 -13.23
C PRO A 282 17.16 -11.39 -13.86
N VAL A 283 15.88 -11.00 -13.90
CA VAL A 283 14.81 -11.82 -14.49
C VAL A 283 14.52 -11.42 -15.93
N ARG A 284 13.92 -12.33 -16.70
CA ARG A 284 13.22 -11.97 -17.93
C ARG A 284 11.81 -11.52 -17.59
N HIS A 285 11.24 -10.65 -18.41
CA HIS A 285 9.87 -10.18 -18.22
C HIS A 285 9.11 -10.07 -19.54
N ARG A 286 7.78 -10.16 -19.46
CA ARG A 286 6.85 -9.90 -20.58
C ARG A 286 5.51 -9.40 -20.05
N ALA A 287 4.71 -8.79 -20.90
CA ALA A 287 3.28 -8.56 -20.59
C ALA A 287 2.56 -9.92 -20.38
N PRO A 288 1.49 -9.99 -19.56
CA PRO A 288 0.79 -11.25 -19.30
C PRO A 288 0.32 -11.97 -20.57
N ASP A 289 -0.20 -11.20 -21.54
CA ASP A 289 -0.67 -11.66 -22.84
C ASP A 289 0.41 -11.66 -23.94
N GLY A 290 1.58 -11.08 -23.69
CA GLY A 290 2.66 -10.98 -24.68
C GLY A 290 3.40 -12.31 -24.87
N THR A 291 3.87 -12.63 -26.08
CA THR A 291 4.63 -13.87 -26.33
C THR A 291 6.15 -13.67 -26.28
N VAL A 292 6.60 -12.42 -26.35
CA VAL A 292 8.02 -12.05 -26.42
C VAL A 292 8.54 -11.74 -25.03
N TRP A 293 9.63 -12.41 -24.64
CA TRP A 293 10.36 -12.13 -23.42
C TRP A 293 11.44 -11.08 -23.65
N SER A 294 11.43 -10.05 -22.82
CA SER A 294 12.46 -9.02 -22.76
C SER A 294 13.50 -9.34 -21.70
N ARG A 295 14.75 -9.00 -21.98
CA ARG A 295 15.87 -8.96 -21.02
C ARG A 295 16.24 -7.51 -20.78
N GLY A 296 16.57 -7.16 -19.54
CA GLY A 296 17.06 -5.83 -19.19
C GLY A 296 16.07 -5.02 -18.37
N ALA A 297 16.27 -3.70 -18.38
CA ALA A 297 15.51 -2.77 -17.55
C ALA A 297 14.10 -2.49 -18.09
N VAL A 298 13.16 -2.25 -17.18
CA VAL A 298 11.83 -1.73 -17.45
C VAL A 298 11.86 -0.22 -17.27
N THR A 299 11.47 0.53 -18.29
CA THR A 299 11.36 1.99 -18.22
C THR A 299 9.93 2.38 -17.88
N LEU A 300 9.74 3.23 -16.86
CA LEU A 300 8.45 3.77 -16.46
C LEU A 300 8.54 5.30 -16.36
N LYS A 301 7.74 6.01 -17.13
CA LYS A 301 7.53 7.46 -16.98
C LYS A 301 6.80 7.77 -15.67
N SER A 302 6.73 9.05 -15.32
CA SER A 302 5.92 9.52 -14.19
C SER A 302 4.48 9.02 -14.31
N LEU A 303 3.97 8.46 -13.20
CA LEU A 303 2.67 7.80 -13.09
C LEU A 303 2.49 6.58 -14.00
N GLU A 304 3.50 6.09 -14.71
CA GLU A 304 3.33 4.90 -15.55
C GLU A 304 3.24 3.63 -14.69
N THR A 305 2.36 2.73 -15.12
CA THR A 305 2.14 1.43 -14.49
C THR A 305 2.50 0.31 -15.45
N ALA A 306 3.06 -0.78 -14.94
CA ALA A 306 3.27 -1.99 -15.72
C ALA A 306 2.81 -3.22 -14.95
N LEU A 307 2.21 -4.17 -15.67
CA LEU A 307 1.95 -5.52 -15.20
C LEU A 307 2.81 -6.48 -16.00
N LEU A 308 3.65 -7.23 -15.32
CA LEU A 308 4.63 -8.10 -15.95
C LEU A 308 4.54 -9.51 -15.37
N VAL A 309 4.79 -10.50 -16.21
CA VAL A 309 5.13 -11.86 -15.79
C VAL A 309 6.64 -12.00 -15.85
N VAL A 310 7.25 -12.55 -14.80
CA VAL A 310 8.71 -12.74 -14.70
C VAL A 310 9.12 -14.19 -14.52
N GLU A 311 10.30 -14.53 -15.04
CA GLU A 311 10.98 -15.82 -14.90
C GLU A 311 12.50 -15.65 -14.72
#